data_AF-A0A4R5AVT8-F1
#
_entry.id   AF-A0A4R5AVT8-F1
#
_cell.length_a   1.000
_cell.length_b   1.000
_cell.length_c   1.000
_cell.angle_alpha   90.00
_cell.angle_beta   90.00
_cell.angle_gamma   90.00
#
_symmetry.space_group_name_H-M   'P 1'
#
loop_
_entity.id
_entity.type
_entity.pdbx_description
1 polymer ?
#
loop_
_entity_poly.entity_id
_entity_poly.type
_entity_poly.pdbx_seq_one_letter_code
_entity_poly.pdbx_strand_id
1 'polypeptide(L)' 'MSLLHKIGKKYFFIITTVLLLITLVNYSEIRALDSIRMNDFFAGFFAGTLIALLLAGIVQYSKFKK' A
#
# COMPACT_ATOMS: atom_id res chain seq x y z
N MET A 1 -23.82 -4.77 -0.28
CA MET A 1 -22.49 -5.38 -0.02
C MET A 1 -22.60 -6.35 1.15
N SER A 2 -22.11 -7.58 1.02
CA SER A 2 -22.03 -8.50 2.16
C SER A 2 -21.09 -7.94 3.24
N LEU A 3 -21.28 -8.38 4.49
CA LEU A 3 -20.46 -7.97 5.63
C LEU A 3 -18.99 -8.32 5.40
N LEU A 4 -18.73 -9.50 4.82
CA LEU A 4 -17.40 -9.96 4.38
C LEU A 4 -16.75 -9.01 3.37
N HIS A 5 -17.52 -8.49 2.41
CA HIS A 5 -16.99 -7.59 1.40
C HIS A 5 -16.65 -6.19 1.97
N LYS A 6 -17.44 -5.68 2.93
CA LYS A 6 -17.13 -4.43 3.66
C LYS A 6 -15.87 -4.59 4.51
N ILE A 7 -15.74 -5.73 5.17
CA ILE A 7 -14.58 -6.10 5.97
C ILE A 7 -13.33 -6.20 5.09
N GLY A 8 -13.41 -6.95 3.98
CA GLY A 8 -12.32 -7.09 3.02
C GLY A 8 -11.83 -5.76 2.46
N LYS A 9 -12.76 -4.86 2.09
CA LYS A 9 -12.42 -3.49 1.68
C LYS A 9 -11.59 -2.76 2.74
N LYS A 10 -12.06 -2.74 3.99
CA LYS A 10 -11.39 -2.03 5.09
C LYS A 10 -9.97 -2.57 5.31
N TYR A 11 -9.82 -3.88 5.40
CA TYR A 11 -8.51 -4.50 5.62
C TYR A 11 -7.58 -4.35 4.43
N PHE A 12 -8.08 -4.43 3.20
CA PHE A 12 -7.29 -4.15 2.00
C PHE A 12 -6.63 -2.77 2.07
N PHE A 13 -7.43 -1.71 2.29
CA PHE A 13 -6.90 -0.35 2.38
C PHE A 13 -5.91 -0.18 3.54
N ILE A 14 -6.19 -0.76 4.70
CA ILE A 14 -5.27 -0.70 5.86
C ILE A 14 -3.94 -1.38 5.51
N ILE A 15 -3.96 -2.61 5.00
CA ILE A 15 -2.75 -3.38 4.71
C ILE A 15 -1.91 -2.69 3.64
N THR A 16 -2.53 -2.27 2.53
CA THR A 16 -1.79 -1.60 1.44
C THR A 16 -1.19 -0.27 1.92
N THR A 17 -1.88 0.47 2.78
CA THR A 17 -1.37 1.73 3.35
C THR A 17 -0.21 1.48 4.32
N VAL A 18 -0.33 0.49 5.20
CA VAL A 18 0.75 0.13 6.14
C VAL A 18 1.99 -0.33 5.39
N LEU A 19 1.83 -1.17 4.37
CA LEU A 19 2.94 -1.60 3.51
C LEU A 19 3.59 -0.42 2.79
N LEU A 20 2.79 0.54 2.31
CA LEU A 20 3.32 1.73 1.63
C LEU A 20 4.15 2.58 2.59
N LEU A 21 3.68 2.79 3.83
CA LEU A 21 4.43 3.50 4.85
C LEU A 21 5.74 2.80 5.19
N ILE A 22 5.73 1.47 5.32
CA ILE A 22 6.95 0.68 5.55
C ILE A 22 7.91 0.85 4.38
N THR A 23 7.44 0.76 3.14
CA THR A 23 8.28 0.97 1.95
C THR A 23 8.87 2.38 1.91
N LEU A 24 8.10 3.41 2.26
CA LEU A 24 8.57 4.79 2.31
C LEU A 24 9.59 5.03 3.43
N VAL A 25 9.38 4.46 4.61
CA VAL A 25 10.33 4.53 5.73
C VAL A 25 11.63 3.81 5.38
N ASN A 26 11.52 2.65 4.75
CA ASN A 26 12.66 1.87 4.28
C ASN A 26 13.46 2.61 3.18
N TYR A 27 12.79 3.44 2.37
CA TYR A 27 13.43 4.29 1.37
C TYR A 27 13.95 5.63 1.92
N SER A 28 13.48 6.07 3.09
CA SER A 28 13.87 7.38 3.64
C SER A 28 15.36 7.46 3.95
N GLU A 29 15.98 8.62 3.75
CA GLU A 29 17.40 8.88 4.08
C GLU A 29 17.68 8.93 5.59
N ILE A 30 16.84 8.31 6.41
CA ILE A 30 17.02 8.23 7.85
C ILE A 30 18.17 7.26 8.11
N ARG A 31 19.36 7.82 8.39
CA ARG A 31 20.60 7.07 8.68
C ARG A 31 20.47 6.02 9.80
N ALA A 32 19.48 6.15 10.68
CA ALA A 32 19.20 5.15 11.72
C ALA A 32 18.68 3.80 11.16
N LEU A 33 18.30 3.73 9.88
CA LEU A 33 17.70 2.55 9.25
C LEU A 33 18.58 1.94 8.14
N ASP A 34 19.84 2.37 8.01
CA ASP A 34 20.73 1.95 6.90
C ASP A 34 20.91 0.42 6.79
N SER A 35 20.79 -0.34 7.88
CA SER A 35 20.90 -1.81 7.87
C SER A 35 19.69 -2.55 7.27
N ILE A 36 18.55 -1.86 7.10
CA ILE A 36 17.29 -2.45 6.61
C ILE A 36 16.92 -1.85 5.23
N ARG A 37 17.73 -0.95 4.69
CA ARG A 37 17.45 -0.23 3.44
C ARG A 37 17.41 -1.15 2.22
N MET A 38 16.33 -1.01 1.48
CA MET A 38 16.09 -1.67 0.21
C MET A 38 16.68 -0.81 -0.91
N ASN A 39 17.24 -1.44 -1.94
CA ASN A 39 17.76 -0.74 -3.13
C ASN A 39 16.65 0.11 -3.77
N ASP A 40 17.02 1.32 -4.24
CA ASP A 40 16.18 2.29 -4.94
C ASP A 40 15.28 1.67 -6.01
N PHE A 41 15.78 0.70 -6.78
CA PHE A 41 14.98 -0.01 -7.79
C PHE A 41 13.78 -0.74 -7.17
N PHE A 42 14.03 -1.55 -6.13
CA PHE A 42 12.98 -2.30 -5.45
C PHE A 42 12.06 -1.35 -4.69
N ALA A 43 12.59 -0.28 -4.07
CA ALA A 43 11.79 0.70 -3.36
C ALA A 43 10.79 1.38 -4.28
N GLY A 44 11.24 1.84 -5.45
CA GLY A 44 10.38 2.39 -6.49
C GLY A 44 9.34 1.37 -7.00
N PHE A 45 9.76 0.12 -7.23
CA PHE A 45 8.85 -0.95 -7.66
C PHE A 45 7.73 -1.21 -6.65
N PHE A 46 8.06 -1.38 -5.36
CA PHE A 46 7.06 -1.64 -4.32
C PHE A 46 6.17 -0.43 -4.06
N ALA A 47 6.73 0.77 -4.00
CA ALA A 47 5.93 1.99 -3.84
C ALA A 47 4.95 2.17 -5.01
N GLY A 48 5.42 2.02 -6.25
CA GLY A 48 4.57 2.07 -7.44
C GLY A 48 3.48 1.01 -7.45
N THR A 49 3.82 -0.24 -7.10
CA THR A 49 2.87 -1.35 -7.02
C THR A 49 1.79 -1.09 -5.96
N LEU A 50 2.17 -0.60 -4.78
CA LEU A 50 1.23 -0.30 -3.68
C LEU A 50 0.32 0.88 -4.01
N ILE A 51 0.82 1.90 -4.69
CA ILE A 51 0.02 3.01 -5.21
C ILE A 51 -0.97 2.49 -6.27
N ALA A 52 -0.52 1.65 -7.20
CA ALA A 52 -1.39 1.06 -8.21
C ALA A 52 -2.50 0.20 -7.58
N LEU A 53 -2.18 -0.59 -6.54
CA LEU A 53 -3.16 -1.37 -5.78
C LEU A 53 -4.16 -0.47 -5.03
N LEU A 54 -3.72 0.64 -4.44
CA LEU A 54 -4.62 1.61 -3.82
C LEU A 54 -5.61 2.19 -4.83
N LEU A 55 -5.14 2.63 -6.00
CA LEU A 55 -5.99 3.16 -7.06
C LEU A 55 -6.95 2.11 -7.61
N ALA A 56 -6.46 0.89 -7.87
CA ALA A 56 -7.28 -0.23 -8.32
C ALA A 56 -8.37 -0.57 -7.29
N GLY A 57 -8.02 -0.61 -6.00
CA GLY A 57 -8.94 -0.79 -4.90
C GLY A 57 -9.98 0.33 -4.81
N ILE A 58 -9.58 1.60 -5.00
CA ILE A 58 -10.52 2.73 -5.04
C ILE A 58 -11.51 2.51 -6.19
N VAL A 59 -11.05 2.24 -7.41
CA VAL A 59 -11.94 2.03 -8.57
C VAL A 59 -12.87 0.84 -8.35
N GLN A 60 -12.35 -0.29 -7.88
CA GLN A 60 -13.14 -1.51 -7.69
C GLN A 60 -14.16 -1.36 -6.56
N TYR A 61 -13.77 -0.77 -5.43
CA TYR A 61 -14.65 -0.61 -4.28
C TYR A 61 -15.50 0.69 -4.29
N SER A 62 -15.30 1.59 -5.25
CA SER A 62 -16.14 2.79 -5.44
C SER A 62 -17.27 2.56 -6.45
N LYS A 63 -17.07 1.70 -7.46
CA LYS A 63 -18.10 1.37 -8.47
C LYS A 63 -19.35 0.68 -7.90
N PHE A 64 -19.29 0.11 -6.69
CA PHE A 64 -20.43 -0.56 -6.03
C PHE A 64 -21.31 0.36 -5.17
N LYS A 65 -21.21 1.69 -5.33
CA LYS A 65 -22.15 2.64 -4.70
C LYS A 65 -23.45 2.85 -5.48
N LYS A 66 -23.67 2.13 -6.59
CA LYS A 66 -24.98 2.07 -7.26
C LYS A 66 -25.78 0.89 -6.72
#